data_AF-A0A351FSH2-F1
#
_entry.id   AF-A0A351FSH2-F1
#
_cell.length_a   1.000
_cell.length_b   1.000
_cell.length_c   1.000
_cell.angle_alpha   90.00
_cell.angle_beta   90.00
_cell.angle_gamma   90.00
#
_symmetry.space_group_name_H-M   'P 1'
#
loop_
_entity.id
_entity.type
_entity.pdbx_description
1 polymer ?
#
loop_
_entity_poly.entity_id
_entity_poly.type
_entity_poly.pdbx_seq_one_letter_code
_entity_poly.pdbx_strand_id
1 'polypeptide(L)'
;MTSRLRDYCRAVLLFTLSLLAVPTLATEPAELDGLVLWLRADDVDGDGQVDAPGAGAAIARWADRSGRGNDVVQPLEDRQPKVVHAAMGGQPVLRFDGGDCLELGKTNGLDAGDQAFHAFIVMRGEMSPGHPNPRILDLGGAAVRPELRQRGFWVGYQGNGRNRLGVSNGDEAEA
;
A
#
# COMPACT_ATOMS: atom_id res chain seq x y z
N MET A 1 1.92 60.87 54.67
CA MET A 1 2.93 60.36 53.73
C MET A 1 2.36 59.11 53.09
N THR A 2 2.08 59.15 51.76
CA THR A 2 1.83 58.02 50.81
C THR A 2 0.78 56.96 51.18
N SER A 3 -0.48 57.04 50.71
CA SER A 3 -1.03 56.43 49.46
C SER A 3 -0.75 54.93 49.33
N ARG A 4 -1.73 54.02 49.15
CA ARG A 4 -2.63 53.80 47.99
C ARG A 4 -3.83 52.92 48.45
N LEU A 5 -5.08 53.26 48.14
CA LEU A 5 -5.86 52.84 46.93
C LEU A 5 -5.85 51.31 46.77
N ARG A 6 -6.94 50.64 47.17
CA ARG A 6 -8.07 50.17 46.33
C ARG A 6 -7.68 48.97 45.44
N ASP A 7 -8.47 47.90 45.46
CA ASP A 7 -9.29 47.50 44.30
C ASP A 7 -9.77 46.03 44.35
N TYR A 8 -11.09 45.88 44.14
CA TYR A 8 -11.83 44.87 43.38
C TYR A 8 -11.34 43.42 43.37
N CYS A 9 -12.14 42.47 43.86
CA CYS A 9 -13.25 41.86 43.10
C CYS A 9 -12.77 41.22 41.77
N ARG A 10 -12.51 39.91 41.81
CA ARG A 10 -12.96 38.90 40.82
C ARG A 10 -12.23 37.59 41.09
N ALA A 11 -12.99 36.57 41.45
CA ALA A 11 -12.56 35.19 41.32
C ALA A 11 -12.27 34.92 39.83
N VAL A 12 -10.99 34.83 39.48
CA VAL A 12 -10.58 34.37 38.16
C VAL A 12 -10.38 32.86 38.29
N LEU A 13 -11.40 32.12 37.86
CA LEU A 13 -11.34 30.68 37.68
C LEU A 13 -10.38 30.41 36.51
N LEU A 14 -9.13 30.04 36.81
CA LEU A 14 -8.17 29.56 35.83
C LEU A 14 -8.63 28.19 35.33
N PHE A 15 -9.44 28.18 34.28
CA PHE A 15 -9.72 26.98 33.52
C PHE A 15 -8.48 26.72 32.64
N THR A 16 -7.54 25.92 33.13
CA THR A 16 -6.47 25.40 32.29
C THR A 16 -7.14 24.54 31.22
N LEU A 17 -7.27 25.08 30.01
CA LEU A 17 -7.58 24.30 28.83
C LEU A 17 -6.37 23.39 28.60
N SER A 18 -6.37 22.21 29.22
CA SER A 18 -5.54 21.10 28.76
C SER A 18 -6.03 20.80 27.35
N LEU A 19 -5.32 21.32 26.35
CA LEU A 19 -5.45 20.84 24.99
C LEU A 19 -4.93 19.40 25.04
N LEU A 20 -5.83 18.45 25.32
CA LEU A 20 -5.63 17.10 24.84
C LEU A 20 -5.54 17.27 23.34
N ALA A 21 -4.32 17.24 22.80
CA ALA A 21 -4.14 16.79 21.45
C ALA A 21 -4.80 15.41 21.45
N VAL A 22 -6.06 15.35 21.02
CA VAL A 22 -6.63 14.10 20.58
C VAL A 22 -5.70 13.74 19.44
N PRO A 23 -4.82 12.72 19.56
CA PRO A 23 -4.19 12.25 18.35
C PRO A 23 -5.36 11.95 17.45
N THR A 24 -5.45 12.65 16.31
CA THR A 24 -6.15 12.07 15.19
C THR A 24 -5.42 10.74 15.03
N LEU A 25 -6.01 9.67 15.56
CA LEU A 25 -5.77 8.34 15.06
C LEU A 25 -6.22 8.47 13.61
N ALA A 26 -5.31 8.95 12.76
CA ALA A 26 -5.32 8.49 11.41
C ALA A 26 -5.23 6.99 11.61
N THR A 27 -6.36 6.31 11.42
CA THR A 27 -6.43 4.86 11.44
C THR A 27 -5.57 4.41 10.28
N GLU A 28 -4.25 4.44 10.49
CA GLU A 28 -3.28 3.79 9.65
C GLU A 28 -3.73 2.35 9.63
N PRO A 29 -3.96 1.75 8.47
CA PRO A 29 -4.47 0.39 8.42
C PRO A 29 -3.58 -0.65 9.09
N ALA A 30 -2.32 -0.30 9.43
CA ALA A 30 -1.50 -1.05 10.39
C ALA A 30 -2.21 -1.35 11.73
N GLU A 31 -3.21 -0.54 12.12
CA GLU A 31 -4.04 -0.71 13.31
C GLU A 31 -5.25 -1.64 13.10
N LEU A 32 -5.51 -2.10 11.86
CA LEU A 32 -6.62 -2.99 11.58
C LEU A 32 -6.34 -4.41 12.06
N ASP A 33 -7.25 -4.94 12.88
CA ASP A 33 -7.23 -6.34 13.25
C ASP A 33 -7.33 -7.23 12.00
N GLY A 34 -6.42 -8.20 11.92
CA GLY A 34 -6.40 -9.16 10.81
C GLY A 34 -5.79 -8.62 9.51
N LEU A 35 -5.18 -7.42 9.49
CA LEU A 35 -4.44 -6.92 8.33
C LEU A 35 -3.39 -7.95 7.88
N VAL A 36 -3.38 -8.25 6.59
CA VAL A 36 -2.48 -9.26 6.01
C VAL A 36 -1.24 -8.61 5.39
N LEU A 37 -1.44 -7.49 4.70
CA LEU A 37 -0.41 -6.86 3.91
C LEU A 37 -0.66 -5.36 3.90
N TRP A 38 0.39 -4.60 4.13
CA TRP A 38 0.36 -3.14 4.01
C TRP A 38 1.65 -2.65 3.38
N LEU A 39 1.52 -2.15 2.16
CA LEU A 39 2.63 -1.69 1.33
C LEU A 39 2.41 -0.21 0.99
N ARG A 40 3.40 0.63 1.28
CA ARG A 40 3.37 2.08 1.12
C ARG A 40 4.44 2.57 0.18
N ALA A 41 4.07 3.25 -0.89
CA ALA A 41 5.06 3.74 -1.85
C ALA A 41 5.84 4.96 -1.34
N ASP A 42 5.34 5.59 -0.27
CA ASP A 42 5.98 6.67 0.46
C ASP A 42 6.80 6.18 1.66
N ASP A 43 6.83 4.88 1.95
CA ASP A 43 7.50 4.25 3.10
C ASP A 43 7.84 2.80 2.68
N VAL A 44 8.77 2.70 1.74
CA VAL A 44 9.18 1.46 1.06
C VAL A 44 10.05 0.61 1.98
N ASP A 45 10.82 1.23 2.87
CA ASP A 45 11.63 0.52 3.87
C ASP A 45 10.83 0.08 5.12
N GLY A 46 9.64 0.66 5.32
CA GLY A 46 8.67 0.26 6.33
C GLY A 46 8.93 0.84 7.72
N ASP A 47 9.79 1.85 7.87
CA ASP A 47 10.21 2.37 9.17
C ASP A 47 9.22 3.37 9.82
N GLY A 48 8.26 3.89 9.05
CA GLY A 48 7.21 4.80 9.54
C GLY A 48 7.41 6.24 9.15
N GLN A 49 8.49 6.52 8.44
CA GLN A 49 8.80 7.83 7.91
C GLN A 49 8.55 7.85 6.42
N VAL A 50 8.31 9.06 5.91
CA VAL A 50 8.18 9.25 4.48
C VAL A 50 9.57 9.20 3.85
N ASP A 51 9.74 8.27 2.93
CA ASP A 51 10.95 8.11 2.14
C ASP A 51 11.15 9.27 1.16
N ALA A 52 12.42 9.58 0.91
CA ALA A 52 12.84 10.51 -0.15
C ALA A 52 13.99 9.90 -0.98
N PRO A 53 13.79 8.73 -1.60
CA PRO A 53 14.82 8.13 -2.42
C PRO A 53 15.01 8.98 -3.68
N GLY A 54 16.15 8.82 -4.37
CA GLY A 54 16.34 9.48 -5.65
C GLY A 54 15.23 9.07 -6.64
N ALA A 55 14.70 10.02 -7.40
CA ALA A 55 13.74 9.68 -8.45
C ALA A 55 14.38 8.67 -9.43
N GLY A 56 13.67 7.59 -9.75
CA GLY A 56 14.20 6.49 -10.55
C GLY A 56 15.04 5.46 -9.78
N ALA A 57 15.16 5.58 -8.45
CA ALA A 57 15.77 4.54 -7.63
C ALA A 57 15.04 3.22 -7.79
N ALA A 58 15.80 2.15 -8.03
CA ALA A 58 15.30 0.79 -8.12
C ALA A 58 14.99 0.26 -6.72
N ILE A 59 13.87 -0.44 -6.59
CA ILE A 59 13.37 -0.99 -5.33
C ILE A 59 13.47 -2.51 -5.36
N ALA A 60 14.44 -3.04 -4.62
CA ALA A 60 14.66 -4.48 -4.48
C ALA A 60 13.71 -5.14 -3.48
N ARG A 61 13.10 -4.36 -2.58
CA ARG A 61 12.25 -4.83 -1.49
C ARG A 61 11.23 -3.75 -1.15
N TRP A 62 9.99 -4.15 -0.96
CA TRP A 62 8.94 -3.30 -0.39
C TRP A 62 8.48 -3.92 0.93
N ALA A 63 8.75 -3.20 2.01
CA ALA A 63 8.52 -3.69 3.36
C ALA A 63 7.04 -3.70 3.74
N ASP A 64 6.62 -4.76 4.41
CA ASP A 64 5.28 -4.97 4.93
C ASP A 64 5.12 -4.40 6.34
N ARG A 65 4.10 -3.58 6.51
CA ARG A 65 3.74 -2.91 7.76
C ARG A 65 2.61 -3.55 8.53
N SER A 66 2.04 -4.63 8.01
CA SER A 66 1.00 -5.36 8.74
C SER A 66 1.53 -6.08 9.97
N GLY A 67 2.86 -6.19 10.12
CA GLY A 67 3.50 -6.99 11.16
C GLY A 67 3.54 -8.48 10.85
N ARG A 68 3.12 -8.92 9.65
CA ARG A 68 3.16 -10.32 9.23
C ARG A 68 4.42 -10.74 8.48
N GLY A 69 5.30 -9.79 8.18
CA GLY A 69 6.56 -10.05 7.48
C GLY A 69 6.34 -10.49 6.04
N ASN A 70 5.29 -9.99 5.40
CA ASN A 70 4.95 -10.28 4.00
C ASN A 70 5.66 -9.33 3.04
N ASP A 71 6.96 -9.10 3.28
CA ASP A 71 7.76 -8.25 2.42
C ASP A 71 7.87 -8.87 1.02
N VAL A 72 7.68 -8.05 -0.01
CA VAL A 72 7.85 -8.49 -1.40
C VAL A 72 9.24 -8.08 -1.90
N VAL A 73 9.89 -8.95 -2.67
CA VAL A 73 11.29 -8.78 -3.06
C VAL A 73 11.52 -9.06 -4.54
N GLN A 74 12.61 -8.48 -5.07
CA GLN A 74 13.12 -8.74 -6.41
C GLN A 74 14.64 -8.67 -6.43
N PRO A 75 15.33 -9.83 -6.47
CA PRO A 75 16.78 -9.86 -6.45
C PRO A 75 17.42 -9.44 -7.78
N LEU A 76 16.69 -9.46 -8.90
CA LEU A 76 17.24 -9.12 -10.23
C LEU A 76 17.07 -7.63 -10.51
N GLU A 77 18.19 -6.90 -10.61
CA GLU A 77 18.22 -5.44 -10.76
C GLU A 77 17.44 -4.94 -11.99
N ASP A 78 17.45 -5.70 -13.09
CA ASP A 78 16.76 -5.37 -14.35
C ASP A 78 15.24 -5.65 -14.30
N ARG A 79 14.73 -6.13 -13.16
CA ARG A 79 13.32 -6.41 -12.92
C ARG A 79 12.77 -5.66 -11.71
N GLN A 80 13.55 -4.75 -11.12
CA GLN A 80 13.14 -3.98 -9.97
C GLN A 80 12.29 -2.78 -10.42
N PRO A 81 11.11 -2.58 -9.81
CA PRO A 81 10.34 -1.36 -10.06
C PRO A 81 11.11 -0.13 -9.57
N LYS A 82 10.70 1.04 -10.06
CA LYS A 82 11.35 2.31 -9.73
C LYS A 82 10.41 3.27 -9.03
N VAL A 83 10.95 4.05 -8.09
CA VAL A 83 10.19 5.13 -7.45
C VAL A 83 9.99 6.29 -8.42
N VAL A 84 8.75 6.78 -8.49
CA VAL A 84 8.41 8.00 -9.23
C VAL A 84 7.69 8.96 -8.29
N HIS A 85 8.24 10.17 -8.16
CA HIS A 85 7.70 11.19 -7.26
C HIS A 85 6.45 11.85 -7.85
N ALA A 86 5.54 12.24 -6.96
CA ALA A 86 4.35 13.04 -7.26
C ALA A 86 3.51 12.52 -8.45
N ALA A 87 3.52 11.21 -8.70
CA ALA A 87 2.88 10.62 -9.88
C ALA A 87 1.36 10.49 -9.73
N MET A 88 0.87 10.40 -8.49
CA MET A 88 -0.54 10.23 -8.18
C MET A 88 -0.93 11.07 -6.97
N GLY A 89 -1.79 12.08 -7.16
CA GLY A 89 -2.23 12.95 -6.07
C GLY A 89 -1.10 13.68 -5.33
N GLY A 90 0.07 13.87 -5.96
CA GLY A 90 1.25 14.44 -5.31
C GLY A 90 2.08 13.45 -4.48
N GLN A 91 1.67 12.19 -4.37
CA GLN A 91 2.38 11.13 -3.66
C GLN A 91 3.33 10.34 -4.57
N PRO A 92 4.41 9.75 -4.01
CA PRO A 92 5.26 8.83 -4.75
C PRO A 92 4.52 7.51 -5.08
N VAL A 93 4.97 6.83 -6.12
CA VAL A 93 4.49 5.51 -6.52
C VAL A 93 5.66 4.60 -6.88
N LEU A 94 5.47 3.29 -6.76
CA LEU A 94 6.33 2.33 -7.45
C LEU A 94 5.80 2.10 -8.86
N ARG A 95 6.65 2.34 -9.87
CA ARG A 95 6.34 2.10 -11.27
C ARG A 95 6.94 0.77 -11.70
N PHE A 96 6.08 -0.07 -12.28
CA PHE A 96 6.43 -1.32 -12.94
C PHE A 96 6.32 -1.10 -14.46
N ASP A 97 7.38 -1.35 -15.22
CA ASP A 97 7.45 -1.02 -16.65
C ASP A 97 7.35 -2.22 -17.61
N GLY A 98 6.95 -3.38 -17.10
CA GLY A 98 6.56 -4.56 -17.89
C GLY A 98 7.52 -5.76 -17.76
N GLY A 99 8.78 -5.52 -17.37
CA GLY A 99 9.71 -6.56 -16.90
C GLY A 99 9.74 -6.71 -15.38
N ASP A 100 9.21 -5.70 -14.68
CA ASP A 100 9.33 -5.60 -13.24
C ASP A 100 8.35 -6.49 -12.49
N CYS A 101 8.78 -7.00 -11.35
CA CYS A 101 7.90 -7.63 -10.37
C CYS A 101 8.49 -7.55 -8.97
N LEU A 102 7.63 -7.58 -7.95
CA LEU A 102 7.99 -7.81 -6.55
C LEU A 102 7.17 -9.00 -6.08
N GLU A 103 7.83 -10.02 -5.56
CA GLU A 103 7.21 -11.32 -5.29
C GLU A 103 7.49 -11.79 -3.87
N LEU A 104 6.58 -12.58 -3.32
CA LEU A 104 6.77 -13.31 -2.08
C LEU A 104 6.25 -14.74 -2.30
N GLY A 105 6.97 -15.75 -1.76
CA GLY A 105 6.65 -17.15 -2.04
C GLY A 105 5.39 -17.67 -1.34
N LYS A 106 5.10 -17.21 -0.12
CA LYS A 106 3.90 -17.55 0.64
C LYS A 106 3.48 -16.37 1.52
N THR A 107 2.22 -15.96 1.42
CA THR A 107 1.65 -14.90 2.26
C THR A 107 1.28 -15.45 3.64
N ASN A 108 1.84 -14.88 4.69
CA ASN A 108 1.43 -15.15 6.06
C ASN A 108 0.08 -14.50 6.32
N GLY A 109 -0.93 -15.27 6.75
CA GLY A 109 -2.28 -14.75 7.04
C GLY A 109 -3.28 -14.85 5.90
N LEU A 110 -2.87 -15.37 4.75
CA LEU A 110 -3.76 -15.85 3.68
C LEU A 110 -3.41 -17.30 3.39
N ASP A 111 -4.23 -18.22 3.86
CA ASP A 111 -4.02 -19.65 3.67
C ASP A 111 -4.74 -20.15 2.41
N ALA A 112 -4.34 -21.32 1.93
CA ALA A 112 -5.04 -21.96 0.83
C ALA A 112 -6.42 -22.43 1.28
N GLY A 113 -7.47 -22.04 0.55
CA GLY A 113 -8.85 -22.45 0.80
C GLY A 113 -9.85 -21.33 0.58
N ASP A 114 -11.11 -21.60 0.92
CA ASP A 114 -12.19 -20.60 0.85
C ASP A 114 -12.05 -19.63 2.03
N GLN A 115 -11.45 -18.46 1.78
CA GLN A 115 -11.28 -17.39 2.75
C GLN A 115 -11.82 -16.07 2.20
N ALA A 116 -12.62 -15.37 2.99
CA ALA A 116 -13.02 -14.00 2.68
C ALA A 116 -11.86 -13.04 2.99
N PHE A 117 -11.56 -12.15 2.06
CA PHE A 117 -10.60 -11.07 2.25
C PHE A 117 -11.06 -9.79 1.55
N HIS A 118 -10.48 -8.67 1.96
CA HIS A 118 -10.67 -7.38 1.32
C HIS A 118 -9.32 -6.87 0.83
N ALA A 119 -9.31 -6.28 -0.36
CA ALA A 119 -8.13 -5.64 -0.92
C ALA A 119 -8.49 -4.22 -1.34
N PHE A 120 -7.61 -3.28 -1.00
CA PHE A 120 -7.67 -1.89 -1.45
C PHE A 120 -6.37 -1.59 -2.17
N ILE A 121 -6.48 -1.13 -3.42
CA ILE A 121 -5.33 -0.87 -4.29
C ILE A 121 -5.54 0.50 -4.91
N VAL A 122 -4.54 1.36 -4.77
CA VAL A 122 -4.49 2.67 -5.41
C VAL A 122 -3.41 2.60 -6.48
N MET A 123 -3.82 2.64 -7.74
CA MET A 123 -2.94 2.37 -8.87
C MET A 123 -3.36 3.14 -10.13
N ARG A 124 -2.40 3.33 -11.04
CA ARG A 124 -2.64 3.77 -12.42
C ARG A 124 -2.09 2.70 -13.33
N GLY A 125 -2.95 2.09 -14.14
CA GLY A 125 -2.52 1.18 -15.19
C GLY A 125 -2.48 1.89 -16.53
N GLU A 126 -1.35 1.74 -17.23
CA GLU A 126 -1.21 2.16 -18.62
C GLU A 126 -0.94 0.92 -19.47
N MET A 127 -1.68 0.80 -20.55
CA MET A 127 -1.48 -0.29 -21.51
C MET A 127 -0.25 0.02 -22.36
N SER A 128 0.73 -0.89 -22.38
CA SER A 128 1.87 -0.83 -23.29
C SER A 128 1.68 -1.88 -24.40
N PRO A 129 1.95 -1.55 -25.68
CA PRO A 129 1.88 -2.51 -26.79
C PRO A 129 2.72 -3.77 -26.56
N GLY A 130 3.79 -3.69 -25.75
CA GLY A 130 4.63 -4.84 -25.37
C GLY A 130 4.02 -5.75 -24.29
N HIS A 131 3.02 -5.27 -23.55
CA HIS A 131 2.43 -5.97 -22.41
C HIS A 131 0.90 -5.79 -22.43
N PRO A 132 0.16 -6.53 -23.28
CA PRO A 132 -1.27 -6.34 -23.47
C PRO A 132 -2.14 -6.85 -22.32
N ASN A 133 -1.57 -7.58 -21.35
CA ASN A 133 -2.31 -8.12 -20.21
C ASN A 133 -1.54 -7.91 -18.88
N PRO A 134 -1.27 -6.66 -18.46
CA PRO A 134 -0.54 -6.40 -17.23
C PRO A 134 -1.37 -6.84 -16.01
N ARG A 135 -0.75 -7.64 -15.13
CA ARG A 135 -1.28 -7.97 -13.80
C ARG A 135 -0.69 -6.98 -12.80
N ILE A 136 -1.56 -6.29 -12.08
CA ILE A 136 -1.11 -5.35 -11.03
C ILE A 136 -1.05 -6.05 -9.67
N LEU A 137 -1.96 -7.00 -9.43
CA LEU A 137 -1.91 -7.86 -8.27
C LEU A 137 -2.23 -9.28 -8.69
N ASP A 138 -1.41 -10.23 -8.23
CA ASP A 138 -1.65 -11.65 -8.36
C ASP A 138 -1.50 -12.29 -6.97
N LEU A 139 -2.63 -12.73 -6.42
CA LEU A 139 -2.73 -13.50 -5.18
C LEU A 139 -3.04 -14.94 -5.57
N GLY A 140 -1.99 -15.65 -5.98
CA GLY A 140 -2.10 -16.99 -6.53
C GLY A 140 -0.85 -17.80 -6.26
N GLY A 141 -0.98 -19.12 -6.27
CA GLY A 141 0.20 -19.98 -6.31
C GLY A 141 0.91 -19.74 -7.64
N ALA A 142 2.22 -19.44 -7.59
CA ALA A 142 3.05 -19.34 -8.80
C ALA A 142 2.76 -20.55 -9.69
N ALA A 143 2.17 -20.32 -10.87
CA ALA A 143 1.76 -21.42 -11.73
C ALA A 143 3.01 -22.10 -12.29
N VAL A 144 3.44 -23.21 -11.67
CA VAL A 144 4.54 -24.06 -12.15
C VAL A 144 4.11 -24.93 -13.36
N ARG A 145 2.85 -24.83 -13.81
CA ARG A 145 2.32 -25.66 -14.91
C ARG A 145 1.58 -24.81 -15.95
N PRO A 146 2.09 -24.70 -17.19
CA PRO A 146 1.49 -23.90 -18.28
C PRO A 146 0.07 -24.32 -18.70
N GLU A 147 -0.36 -25.50 -18.25
CA GLU A 147 -1.58 -26.21 -18.67
C GLU A 147 -2.77 -26.03 -17.72
N LEU A 148 -2.58 -25.41 -16.55
CA LEU A 148 -3.67 -25.02 -15.67
C LEU A 148 -4.02 -23.55 -15.91
N ARG A 149 -5.32 -23.23 -16.07
CA ARG A 149 -5.80 -21.85 -15.93
C ARG A 149 -5.30 -21.32 -14.58
N GLN A 150 -4.72 -20.12 -14.59
CA GLN A 150 -3.99 -19.55 -13.46
C GLN A 150 -4.84 -19.62 -12.18
N ARG A 151 -4.23 -20.07 -11.09
CA ARG A 151 -4.89 -20.25 -9.79
C ARG A 151 -4.75 -18.97 -8.97
N GLY A 152 -5.79 -18.59 -8.24
CA GLY A 152 -5.76 -17.42 -7.36
C GLY A 152 -6.68 -16.28 -7.77
N PHE A 153 -6.54 -15.15 -7.09
CA PHE A 153 -7.23 -13.88 -7.35
C PHE A 153 -6.27 -12.93 -8.04
N TRP A 154 -6.70 -12.24 -9.09
CA TRP A 154 -5.87 -11.22 -9.74
C TRP A 154 -6.68 -10.03 -10.22
N VAL A 155 -6.01 -8.88 -10.28
CA VAL A 155 -6.51 -7.62 -10.84
C VAL A 155 -5.57 -7.20 -11.97
N GLY A 156 -6.13 -6.94 -13.15
CA GLY A 156 -5.31 -6.70 -14.34
C GLY A 156 -6.09 -6.13 -15.52
N TYR A 157 -5.37 -5.61 -16.51
CA TYR A 157 -5.97 -5.27 -17.80
C TYR A 157 -5.93 -6.47 -18.73
N GLN A 158 -6.90 -6.58 -19.63
CA GLN A 158 -6.92 -7.54 -20.72
C GLN A 158 -6.82 -6.81 -22.06
N GLY A 159 -6.30 -7.43 -23.12
CA GLY A 159 -5.91 -6.85 -24.42
C GLY A 159 -6.89 -5.92 -25.17
N ASN A 160 -8.08 -5.66 -24.64
CA ASN A 160 -8.99 -4.59 -25.06
C ASN A 160 -8.95 -3.34 -24.14
N GLY A 161 -8.02 -3.27 -23.19
CA GLY A 161 -7.87 -2.17 -22.23
C GLY A 161 -8.87 -2.16 -21.08
N ARG A 162 -9.67 -3.22 -20.88
CA ARG A 162 -10.60 -3.31 -19.74
C ARG A 162 -9.89 -3.88 -18.51
N ASN A 163 -10.12 -3.28 -17.35
CA ASN A 163 -9.75 -3.87 -16.07
C ASN A 163 -10.63 -5.10 -15.79
N ARG A 164 -10.03 -6.15 -15.27
CA ARG A 164 -10.62 -7.44 -14.99
C ARG A 164 -10.30 -7.87 -13.58
N LEU A 165 -11.27 -8.54 -12.98
CA LEU A 165 -11.09 -9.32 -11.77
C LEU A 165 -11.20 -10.79 -12.13
N GLY A 166 -10.16 -11.59 -11.88
CA GLY A 166 -10.18 -13.02 -12.15
C GLY A 166 -9.99 -13.86 -10.89
N VAL A 167 -10.61 -15.04 -10.89
CA VAL A 167 -10.48 -16.05 -9.83
C VAL A 167 -9.94 -17.39 -10.36
N SER A 168 -9.66 -18.33 -9.45
CA SER A 168 -8.81 -19.52 -9.62
C SER A 168 -9.14 -20.50 -10.77
N ASN A 169 -10.25 -20.32 -11.50
CA ASN A 169 -10.63 -21.15 -12.66
C ASN A 169 -10.67 -20.36 -13.98
N GLY A 170 -10.17 -19.12 -13.98
CA GLY A 170 -10.29 -18.20 -15.11
C GLY A 170 -11.72 -17.69 -15.32
N ASP A 171 -12.56 -17.78 -14.29
CA ASP A 171 -13.80 -17.02 -14.24
C ASP A 171 -13.41 -15.56 -14.01
N GLU A 172 -13.89 -14.69 -14.88
CA GLU A 172 -13.56 -13.27 -14.90
C GLU A 172 -14.84 -12.46 -14.73
N ALA A 173 -14.79 -11.45 -13.86
CA ALA A 173 -15.81 -10.41 -13.78
C ALA A 173 -15.35 -9.16 -14.53
N GLU A 174 -16.30 -8.51 -15.22
CA GLU A 174 -16.14 -7.16 -15.77
C GLU A 174 -16.55 -6.14 -14.70
N ALA A 175 -15.72 -5.12 -14.52
CA ALA A 175 -16.06 -3.93 -13.73
C ALA A 175 -16.80 -2.90 -14.58
#